data_AF-A0A535URY4-F1
#
_entry.id   AF-A0A535URY4-F1
#
_cell.length_a   1.000
_cell.length_b   1.000
_cell.length_c   1.000
_cell.angle_alpha   90.00
_cell.angle_beta   90.00
_cell.angle_gamma   90.00
#
_symmetry.space_group_name_H-M   'P 1'
#
loop_
_entity.id
_entity.type
_entity.pdbx_description
1 polymer ?
#
loop_
_entity_poly.entity_id
_entity_poly.type
_entity_poly.pdbx_seq_one_letter_code
_entity_poly.pdbx_strand_id
1 'polypeptide(L)'
;MGKKQVRQVRQQIRKVQPKAAGSNAPGATRKQRERYVQSGGMLQGYAPGYVIRVGYFSLAVAVLCVVMIALTLVLIHQIYGWPDAVAAALAWILPIALLASFVAPGFRLALRDRRTEPKLVQGQLVGASSVSTSMGLGMMMVQTRGGVEQYLVPPARLKQVPGNQVNVVLTVTPNLKHVMSVGVMGQRMVGRVEPPVPPVMRRLQLLPVLTPLALALAAILGDDVVALLPIEPSALHAVLAVLAGTALGAAVYGVSFLLQRRMMEEVQALVPKT
;
A
#
# COMPACT_ATOMS: atom_id res chain seq x y z
N MET A 1 -15.49 -69.83 1.83
CA MET A 1 -14.59 -69.69 3.00
C MET A 1 -13.17 -69.58 2.47
N GLY A 2 -12.35 -68.55 2.61
CA GLY A 2 -12.34 -67.37 3.47
C GLY A 2 -10.96 -67.27 4.13
N LYS A 3 -10.16 -66.23 3.81
CA LYS A 3 -9.17 -65.60 4.72
C LYS A 3 -8.50 -64.34 4.09
N LYS A 4 -9.23 -63.24 4.23
CA LYS A 4 -8.80 -61.88 4.64
C LYS A 4 -7.37 -61.43 4.26
N GLN A 5 -7.29 -60.62 3.20
CA GLN A 5 -6.45 -59.41 3.19
C GLN A 5 -7.33 -58.18 2.94
N VAL A 6 -8.17 -57.91 3.94
CA VAL A 6 -8.80 -56.60 4.14
C VAL A 6 -7.92 -55.87 5.14
N ARG A 7 -6.85 -55.23 4.67
CA ARG A 7 -6.03 -54.35 5.52
C ARG A 7 -5.82 -53.01 4.83
N GLN A 8 -6.84 -52.17 4.98
CA GLN A 8 -6.70 -50.73 5.18
C GLN A 8 -5.86 -49.97 4.15
N VAL A 9 -6.24 -50.02 2.87
CA VAL A 9 -6.06 -48.84 2.01
C VAL A 9 -7.23 -47.92 2.31
N ARG A 10 -7.14 -47.28 3.48
CA ARG A 10 -7.93 -46.11 3.86
C ARG A 10 -7.51 -45.07 2.83
N GLN A 11 -8.27 -44.98 1.73
CA GLN A 11 -8.20 -43.87 0.80
C GLN A 11 -8.38 -42.61 1.65
N GLN A 12 -7.26 -42.01 2.04
CA GLN A 12 -7.18 -40.63 2.44
C GLN A 12 -7.56 -39.84 1.19
N ILE A 13 -8.86 -39.74 0.96
CA ILE A 13 -9.47 -38.58 0.32
C ILE A 13 -9.07 -37.43 1.23
N ARG A 14 -7.87 -36.90 1.00
CA ARG A 14 -7.45 -35.62 1.54
C ARG A 14 -8.40 -34.65 0.86
N LYS A 15 -9.53 -34.39 1.52
CA LYS A 15 -10.40 -33.25 1.25
C LYS A 15 -9.46 -32.07 1.09
N VAL A 16 -9.20 -31.68 -0.14
CA VAL A 16 -8.54 -30.43 -0.46
C VAL A 16 -9.57 -29.40 -0.07
N GLN A 17 -9.54 -29.01 1.20
CA GLN A 17 -10.25 -27.83 1.65
C GLN A 17 -9.78 -26.71 0.72
N PRO A 18 -10.70 -26.02 0.02
CA PRO A 18 -10.32 -24.81 -0.69
C PRO A 18 -9.66 -23.92 0.36
N LYS A 19 -8.38 -23.63 0.13
CA LYS A 19 -7.60 -22.80 1.05
C LYS A 19 -8.32 -21.46 1.11
N ALA A 20 -9.01 -21.25 2.22
CA ALA A 20 -9.81 -20.06 2.46
C ALA A 20 -9.02 -18.81 2.07
N ALA A 21 -9.70 -17.88 1.42
CA ALA A 21 -9.23 -16.51 1.22
C ALA A 21 -8.54 -16.05 2.51
N GLY A 22 -7.33 -15.47 2.37
CA GLY A 22 -6.39 -15.24 3.47
C GLY A 22 -7.10 -14.79 4.74
N SER A 23 -7.08 -15.63 5.77
CA SER A 23 -7.75 -15.32 7.01
C SER A 23 -7.07 -14.14 7.70
N ASN A 24 -7.88 -13.17 8.14
CA ASN A 24 -7.51 -12.10 9.06
C ASN A 24 -7.32 -12.67 10.48
N ALA A 25 -6.48 -13.70 10.64
CA ALA A 25 -6.16 -14.22 11.96
C ALA A 25 -5.20 -13.25 12.70
N PRO A 26 -5.43 -12.95 13.99
CA PRO A 26 -4.72 -11.88 14.72
C PRO A 26 -3.20 -12.06 14.90
N GLY A 27 -2.62 -13.20 14.49
CA GLY A 27 -1.16 -13.41 14.40
C GLY A 27 -0.58 -13.47 12.98
N ALA A 28 -1.43 -13.55 11.94
CA ALA A 28 -0.99 -13.57 10.54
C ALA A 28 -0.56 -12.18 10.04
N THR A 29 -1.01 -11.13 10.72
CA THR A 29 -0.86 -9.73 10.32
C THR A 29 0.59 -9.24 10.37
N ARG A 30 1.42 -9.63 11.34
CA ARG A 30 2.82 -9.16 11.41
C ARG A 30 3.66 -9.72 10.26
N LYS A 31 3.62 -11.03 10.05
CA LYS A 31 4.36 -11.69 8.96
C LYS A 31 3.83 -11.27 7.58
N GLN A 32 2.53 -10.99 7.46
CA GLN A 32 1.95 -10.40 6.25
C GLN A 32 2.43 -8.96 6.02
N ARG A 33 2.48 -8.12 7.07
CA ARG A 33 3.02 -6.75 7.00
C ARG A 33 4.49 -6.73 6.61
N GLU A 34 5.30 -7.59 7.22
CA GLU A 34 6.72 -7.72 6.88
C GLU A 34 6.89 -8.14 5.41
N ARG A 35 6.11 -9.11 4.93
CA ARG A 35 6.10 -9.51 3.52
C ARG A 35 5.66 -8.39 2.58
N TYR A 36 4.68 -7.58 2.99
CA TYR A 36 4.21 -6.43 2.23
C TYR A 36 5.29 -5.35 2.11
N VAL A 37 5.96 -5.01 3.22
CA VAL A 37 7.08 -4.05 3.20
C VAL A 37 8.24 -4.60 2.38
N GLN A 38 8.56 -5.90 2.52
CA GLN A 38 9.59 -6.58 1.74
C GLN A 38 9.28 -6.65 0.24
N SER A 39 8.00 -6.62 -0.16
CA SER A 39 7.60 -6.56 -1.57
C SER A 39 7.48 -5.14 -2.13
N GLY A 40 7.88 -4.11 -1.36
CA GLY A 40 7.89 -2.71 -1.80
C GLY A 40 6.70 -1.89 -1.30
N GLY A 41 5.88 -2.47 -0.42
CA GLY A 41 4.75 -1.80 0.21
C GLY A 41 3.76 -1.24 -0.82
N MET A 42 3.47 0.06 -0.71
CA MET A 42 2.51 0.74 -1.59
C MET A 42 3.00 0.87 -3.04
N LEU A 43 4.30 0.69 -3.28
CA LEU A 43 4.92 0.83 -4.60
C LEU A 43 5.12 -0.53 -5.29
N GLN A 44 4.63 -1.62 -4.69
CA GLN A 44 4.62 -2.93 -5.32
C GLN A 44 3.83 -2.91 -6.64
N GLY A 45 4.34 -3.57 -7.67
CA GLY A 45 3.69 -3.69 -8.98
C GLY A 45 3.92 -2.51 -9.92
N TYR A 46 4.44 -1.38 -9.43
CA TYR A 46 4.78 -0.23 -10.26
C TYR A 46 6.10 -0.44 -11.00
N ALA A 47 6.21 0.20 -12.17
CA ALA A 47 7.43 0.14 -12.97
C ALA A 47 8.63 0.70 -12.18
N PRO A 48 9.79 0.02 -12.16
CA PRO A 48 10.97 0.47 -11.41
C PRO A 48 11.39 1.90 -11.76
N GLY A 49 11.29 2.29 -13.04
CA GLY A 49 11.60 3.65 -13.49
C GLY A 49 10.67 4.71 -12.91
N TYR A 50 9.38 4.41 -12.73
CA TYR A 50 8.43 5.31 -12.08
C TYR A 50 8.72 5.44 -10.59
N VAL A 51 8.94 4.32 -9.90
CA VAL A 51 9.27 4.29 -8.47
C VAL A 51 10.53 5.09 -8.16
N ILE A 52 11.55 5.02 -9.03
CA ILE A 52 12.78 5.80 -8.87
C ILE A 52 12.53 7.31 -8.98
N ARG A 53 11.70 7.74 -9.94
CA ARG A 53 11.32 9.16 -10.06
C ARG A 53 10.58 9.64 -8.82
N VAL A 54 9.62 8.85 -8.32
CA VAL A 54 8.92 9.14 -7.05
C VAL A 54 9.91 9.22 -5.89
N GLY A 55 10.91 8.34 -5.85
CA GLY A 55 12.01 8.41 -4.88
C GLY A 55 12.78 9.72 -4.92
N TYR A 56 13.16 10.20 -6.11
CA TYR A 56 13.84 11.50 -6.24
C TYR A 56 12.96 12.68 -5.86
N PHE A 57 11.68 12.68 -6.23
CA PHE A 57 10.74 13.70 -5.77
C PHE A 57 10.60 13.67 -4.24
N SER A 58 10.49 12.49 -3.63
CA SER A 58 10.42 12.37 -2.17
C SER A 58 11.68 12.87 -1.46
N LEU A 59 12.85 12.68 -2.09
CA LEU A 59 14.12 13.20 -1.57
C LEU A 59 14.14 14.72 -1.64
N ALA A 60 13.69 15.32 -2.74
CA ALA A 60 13.59 16.78 -2.87
C ALA A 60 12.65 17.38 -1.81
N VAL A 61 11.50 16.75 -1.57
CA VAL A 61 10.58 17.16 -0.51
C VAL A 61 11.22 17.03 0.87
N ALA A 62 11.94 15.93 1.15
CA ALA A 62 12.64 15.75 2.42
C ALA A 62 13.71 16.84 2.64
N VAL A 63 14.47 17.21 1.61
CA VAL A 63 15.43 18.32 1.67
C VAL A 63 14.70 19.64 1.97
N LEU A 64 13.56 19.90 1.32
CA LEU A 64 12.75 21.09 1.61
C LEU A 64 12.27 21.10 3.07
N CYS A 65 11.82 19.97 3.62
CA CYS A 65 11.47 19.87 5.04
C CYS A 65 12.67 20.18 5.95
N VAL A 66 13.87 19.72 5.63
CA VAL A 66 15.09 20.04 6.40
C VAL A 66 15.42 21.54 6.33
N VAL A 67 15.25 22.17 5.17
CA VAL A 67 15.42 23.63 5.03
C VAL A 67 14.40 24.38 5.89
N MET A 68 13.14 23.92 5.91
CA MET A 68 12.11 24.50 6.78
C MET A 68 12.44 24.34 8.26
N ILE A 69 12.96 23.18 8.69
CA ILE A 69 13.44 22.97 10.07
C ILE A 69 14.54 23.97 10.42
N ALA A 70 15.51 24.17 9.54
CA ALA A 70 16.59 25.13 9.78
C ALA A 70 16.04 26.57 9.87
N LEU A 71 15.09 26.90 9.00
CA LEU A 71 14.45 28.22 8.97
C LEU A 71 13.64 28.49 10.24
N THR A 72 12.84 27.53 10.70
CA THR A 72 12.05 27.67 11.94
C THR A 72 12.97 27.78 13.15
N LEU A 73 14.06 27.01 13.21
CA LEU A 73 15.03 27.12 14.30
C LEU A 73 15.73 28.48 14.35
N VAL A 74 16.02 29.11 13.22
CA VAL A 74 16.68 30.44 13.19
C VAL A 74 15.69 31.57 13.49
N LEU A 75 14.51 31.56 12.85
CA LEU A 75 13.54 32.65 12.95
C LEU A 75 12.74 32.62 14.26
N ILE A 76 12.20 31.46 14.65
CA ILE A 76 11.34 31.35 15.83
C ILE A 76 12.17 31.49 17.11
N HIS A 77 13.40 30.99 17.12
CA HIS A 77 14.29 31.15 18.27
C HIS A 77 14.51 32.62 18.64
N GLN A 78 14.68 33.50 17.64
CA GLN A 78 14.93 34.92 17.87
C GLN A 78 13.72 35.66 18.44
N ILE A 79 12.50 35.17 18.20
CA ILE A 79 11.25 35.87 18.55
C ILE A 79 10.61 35.26 19.80
N TYR A 80 10.48 33.94 19.86
CA TYR A 80 9.70 33.21 20.86
C TYR A 80 10.55 32.29 21.77
N GLY A 81 11.86 32.17 21.47
CA GLY A 81 12.82 31.38 22.23
C GLY A 81 12.91 29.90 21.80
N TRP A 82 13.80 29.17 22.46
CA TRP A 82 14.11 27.77 22.14
C TRP A 82 12.94 26.77 22.22
N PRO A 83 12.05 26.82 23.23
CA PRO A 83 10.99 25.81 23.38
C PRO A 83 10.07 25.70 22.16
N ASP A 84 9.69 26.85 21.60
CA ASP A 84 8.77 26.95 20.48
C ASP A 84 9.46 26.57 19.16
N ALA A 85 10.70 27.01 18.99
CA ALA A 85 11.53 26.64 17.84
C ALA A 85 11.73 25.11 17.73
N VAL A 86 11.89 24.43 18.87
CA VAL A 86 12.01 22.96 18.90
C VAL A 86 10.67 22.29 18.60
N ALA A 87 9.55 22.78 19.13
CA ALA A 87 8.22 22.24 18.83
C ALA A 87 7.93 22.30 17.32
N ALA A 88 8.07 23.49 16.72
CA ALA A 88 7.93 23.71 15.29
C ALA A 88 8.85 22.80 14.46
N ALA A 89 10.12 22.66 14.86
CA ALA A 89 11.06 21.76 14.17
C ALA A 89 10.60 20.29 14.19
N LEU A 90 10.02 19.81 15.30
CA LEU A 90 9.54 18.43 15.42
C LEU A 90 8.35 18.15 14.47
N ALA A 91 7.46 19.12 14.23
CA ALA A 91 6.35 18.95 13.30
C ALA A 91 6.83 18.63 11.87
N TRP A 92 7.94 19.23 11.44
CA TRP A 92 8.52 19.01 10.11
C TRP A 92 9.27 17.67 9.96
N ILE A 93 9.61 16.99 11.06
CA ILE A 93 10.18 15.63 11.02
C ILE A 93 9.13 14.60 10.59
N LEU A 94 7.86 14.81 10.96
CA LEU A 94 6.78 13.88 10.69
C LEU A 94 6.57 13.59 9.18
N PRO A 95 6.49 14.59 8.28
CA PRO A 95 6.47 14.36 6.83
C PRO A 95 7.65 13.53 6.32
N ILE A 96 8.86 13.80 6.83
CA ILE A 96 10.08 13.08 6.44
C ILE A 96 9.95 11.60 6.83
N ALA A 97 9.52 11.33 8.07
CA ALA A 97 9.33 9.97 8.57
C ALA A 97 8.27 9.19 7.77
N LEU A 98 7.16 9.85 7.40
CA LEU A 98 6.10 9.25 6.59
C LEU A 98 6.60 8.95 5.17
N LEU A 99 7.24 9.91 4.50
CA LEU A 99 7.80 9.71 3.16
C LEU A 99 8.82 8.57 3.15
N ALA A 100 9.74 8.55 4.12
CA ALA A 100 10.71 7.47 4.25
C ALA A 100 10.02 6.11 4.43
N SER A 101 8.99 6.03 5.27
CA SER A 101 8.26 4.79 5.55
C SER A 101 7.52 4.24 4.33
N PHE A 102 6.92 5.10 3.51
CA PHE A 102 6.13 4.69 2.36
C PHE A 102 6.96 4.48 1.09
N VAL A 103 8.01 5.30 0.87
CA VAL A 103 8.74 5.34 -0.40
C VAL A 103 10.05 4.55 -0.35
N ALA A 104 10.78 4.58 0.78
CA ALA A 104 12.11 3.97 0.85
C ALA A 104 12.13 2.45 0.58
N PRO A 105 11.18 1.64 1.08
CA PRO A 105 11.14 0.21 0.78
C PRO A 105 11.02 -0.06 -0.73
N GLY A 106 10.09 0.63 -1.40
CA GLY A 106 9.91 0.50 -2.85
C GLY A 106 11.10 1.01 -3.65
N PHE A 107 11.67 2.16 -3.27
CA PHE A 107 12.83 2.76 -3.93
C PHE A 107 14.05 1.84 -3.89
N ARG A 108 14.36 1.24 -2.73
CA ARG A 108 15.47 0.29 -2.58
C ARG A 108 15.30 -0.93 -3.49
N LEU A 109 14.08 -1.46 -3.61
CA LEU A 109 13.79 -2.60 -4.47
C LEU A 109 13.82 -2.22 -5.96
N ALA A 110 13.38 -1.01 -6.31
CA ALA A 110 13.46 -0.49 -7.68
C ALA A 110 14.91 -0.39 -8.18
N LEU A 111 15.82 0.07 -7.31
CA LEU A 111 17.25 0.14 -7.62
C LEU A 111 17.87 -1.26 -7.83
N ARG A 112 17.40 -2.26 -7.07
CA ARG A 112 17.82 -3.66 -7.26
C ARG A 112 17.29 -4.23 -8.57
N ASP A 113 16.02 -4.00 -8.88
CA ASP A 113 15.37 -4.47 -10.11
C ASP A 113 16.03 -3.93 -11.38
N ARG A 114 16.67 -2.74 -11.36
CA ARG A 114 17.44 -2.25 -12.51
C ARG A 114 18.69 -3.07 -12.83
N ARG A 115 19.19 -3.84 -11.86
CA ARG A 115 20.42 -4.64 -11.97
C ARG A 115 20.14 -6.12 -12.13
N THR A 116 18.88 -6.54 -12.09
CA THR A 116 18.49 -7.95 -12.13
C THR A 116 17.65 -8.22 -13.36
N GLU A 117 17.89 -9.38 -13.98
CA GLU A 117 17.13 -9.78 -15.16
C GLU A 117 15.66 -10.08 -14.80
N PRO A 118 14.72 -9.83 -15.73
CA PRO A 118 13.30 -10.13 -15.53
C PRO A 118 13.07 -11.62 -15.38
N LYS A 119 12.19 -12.00 -14.45
CA LYS A 119 11.78 -13.38 -14.23
C LYS A 119 10.58 -13.73 -15.12
N LEU A 120 10.66 -14.88 -15.79
CA LEU A 120 9.52 -15.46 -16.49
C LEU A 120 8.71 -16.34 -15.55
N VAL A 121 7.42 -16.06 -15.43
CA VAL A 121 6.47 -16.82 -14.62
C VAL A 121 5.41 -17.41 -15.53
N GLN A 122 5.32 -18.73 -15.55
CA GLN A 122 4.35 -19.45 -16.37
C GLN A 122 3.35 -20.17 -15.47
N GLY A 123 2.07 -20.09 -15.80
CA GLY A 123 1.03 -20.78 -15.06
C GLY A 123 -0.36 -20.58 -15.64
N GLN A 124 -1.35 -21.16 -14.98
CA GLN A 124 -2.75 -21.06 -15.39
C GLN A 124 -3.40 -19.83 -14.74
N LEU A 125 -4.15 -19.05 -15.51
CA LEU A 125 -4.95 -17.95 -14.96
C LEU A 125 -6.06 -18.52 -14.07
N VAL A 126 -6.07 -18.11 -12.80
CA VAL A 126 -7.13 -18.45 -11.83
C VAL A 126 -8.18 -17.35 -11.78
N GLY A 127 -7.73 -16.10 -11.87
CA GLY A 127 -8.62 -14.95 -11.85
C GLY A 127 -7.89 -13.66 -12.17
N ALA A 128 -8.62 -12.68 -12.67
CA ALA A 128 -8.14 -11.33 -12.85
C ALA A 128 -9.20 -10.37 -12.32
N SER A 129 -8.76 -9.24 -11.75
CA SER A 129 -9.59 -8.15 -11.26
C SER A 129 -9.04 -6.82 -11.77
N SER A 130 -9.91 -5.89 -12.16
CA SER A 130 -9.52 -4.50 -12.46
C SER A 130 -9.23 -3.71 -11.18
N VAL A 131 -9.60 -4.27 -10.01
CA VAL A 131 -9.39 -3.68 -8.69
C VAL A 131 -8.28 -4.43 -7.98
N SER A 132 -7.30 -3.68 -7.46
CA SER A 132 -6.26 -4.22 -6.60
C SER A 132 -6.06 -3.37 -5.34
N THR A 133 -5.16 -3.82 -4.48
CA THR A 133 -4.70 -3.09 -3.29
C THR A 133 -3.80 -1.90 -3.62
N SER A 134 -3.28 -1.83 -4.86
CA SER A 134 -2.44 -0.72 -5.32
C SER A 134 -3.20 0.17 -6.28
N MET A 135 -3.11 1.48 -6.06
CA MET A 135 -3.85 2.48 -6.83
C MET A 135 -3.55 2.36 -8.33
N GLY A 136 -4.58 2.35 -9.17
CA GLY A 136 -4.41 2.31 -10.63
C GLY A 136 -3.85 1.00 -11.21
N LEU A 137 -3.61 -0.03 -10.39
CA LEU A 137 -3.22 -1.37 -10.84
C LEU A 137 -4.39 -2.34 -10.69
N GLY A 138 -4.50 -3.26 -11.65
CA GLY A 138 -5.34 -4.45 -11.52
C GLY A 138 -4.60 -5.59 -10.83
N MET A 139 -5.31 -6.68 -10.56
CA MET A 139 -4.78 -7.87 -9.93
C MET A 139 -4.95 -9.06 -10.86
N MET A 140 -3.95 -9.92 -10.91
CA MET A 140 -4.03 -11.20 -11.59
C MET A 140 -3.48 -12.32 -10.72
N MET A 141 -4.25 -13.39 -10.60
CA MET A 141 -3.90 -14.59 -9.85
C MET A 141 -3.55 -15.69 -10.83
N VAL A 142 -2.33 -16.21 -10.71
CA VAL A 142 -1.79 -17.26 -11.58
C VAL A 142 -1.40 -18.46 -10.73
N GLN A 143 -1.91 -19.63 -11.10
CA GLN A 143 -1.53 -20.90 -10.52
C GLN A 143 -0.26 -21.39 -11.21
N THR A 144 0.85 -21.31 -10.49
CA THR A 144 2.15 -21.83 -10.91
C THR A 144 2.39 -23.20 -10.26
N ARG A 145 3.48 -23.88 -10.64
CA ARG A 145 3.90 -25.14 -9.99
C ARG A 145 4.15 -24.98 -8.48
N GLY A 146 4.51 -23.76 -8.04
CA GLY A 146 4.76 -23.44 -6.63
C GLY A 146 3.50 -23.04 -5.84
N GLY A 147 2.34 -23.00 -6.48
CA GLY A 147 1.07 -22.57 -5.89
C GLY A 147 0.48 -21.34 -6.60
N VAL A 148 -0.54 -20.75 -5.98
CA VAL A 148 -1.24 -19.58 -6.51
C VAL A 148 -0.50 -18.31 -6.11
N GLU A 149 -0.01 -17.58 -7.12
CA GLU A 149 0.70 -16.31 -6.96
C GLU A 149 -0.16 -15.15 -7.45
N GLN A 150 -0.07 -14.02 -6.75
CA GLN A 150 -0.81 -12.80 -7.07
C GLN A 150 0.14 -11.73 -7.59
N TYR A 151 -0.18 -11.18 -8.75
CA TYR A 151 0.55 -10.13 -9.44
C TYR A 151 -0.31 -8.88 -9.61
N LEU A 152 0.33 -7.72 -9.50
CA LEU A 152 -0.29 -6.43 -9.76
C LEU A 152 0.04 -6.03 -11.20
N VAL A 153 -1.01 -5.81 -12.00
CA VAL A 153 -0.89 -5.69 -13.46
C VAL A 153 -1.42 -4.34 -13.90
N PRO A 154 -0.68 -3.59 -14.76
CA PRO A 154 -1.20 -2.36 -15.34
C PRO A 154 -2.49 -2.61 -16.15
N PRO A 155 -3.46 -1.68 -16.15
CA PRO A 155 -4.76 -1.87 -16.79
C PRO A 155 -4.63 -2.15 -18.31
N ALA A 156 -3.67 -1.50 -18.97
CA ALA A 156 -3.38 -1.74 -20.39
C ALA A 156 -3.00 -3.20 -20.69
N ARG A 157 -2.33 -3.87 -19.75
CA ARG A 157 -1.93 -5.28 -19.85
C ARG A 157 -3.05 -6.23 -19.40
N LEU A 158 -3.85 -5.81 -18.42
CA LEU A 158 -5.01 -6.56 -17.93
C LEU A 158 -6.06 -6.78 -19.03
N LYS A 159 -6.26 -5.81 -19.92
CA LYS A 159 -7.15 -5.92 -21.09
C LYS A 159 -6.76 -7.05 -22.06
N GLN A 160 -5.50 -7.47 -22.03
CA GLN A 160 -4.99 -8.55 -22.89
C GLN A 160 -5.31 -9.94 -22.30
N VAL A 161 -5.76 -10.00 -21.05
CA VAL A 161 -6.03 -11.23 -20.31
C VAL A 161 -7.47 -11.67 -20.59
N PRO A 162 -7.69 -12.89 -21.12
CA PRO A 162 -9.03 -13.40 -21.36
C PRO A 162 -9.76 -13.71 -20.04
N GLY A 163 -11.08 -13.75 -20.07
CA GLY A 163 -11.91 -14.13 -18.91
C GLY A 163 -11.90 -15.62 -18.57
N ASN A 164 -11.29 -16.45 -19.42
CA ASN A 164 -11.27 -17.91 -19.27
C ASN A 164 -9.99 -18.40 -18.57
N GLN A 165 -10.01 -19.63 -18.06
CA GLN A 165 -8.82 -20.29 -17.53
C GLN A 165 -7.84 -20.62 -18.67
N VAL A 166 -6.87 -19.73 -18.90
CA VAL A 166 -5.87 -19.87 -19.97
C VAL A 166 -4.47 -19.88 -19.37
N ASN A 167 -3.53 -20.56 -20.01
CA ASN A 167 -2.13 -20.51 -19.62
C ASN A 167 -1.54 -19.14 -19.99
N VAL A 168 -0.82 -18.54 -19.05
CA VAL A 168 -0.25 -17.20 -19.19
C VAL A 168 1.23 -17.25 -18.86
N VAL A 169 2.01 -16.50 -19.63
CA VAL A 169 3.41 -16.20 -19.36
C VAL A 169 3.50 -14.75 -18.96
N LEU A 170 4.13 -14.48 -17.82
CA LEU A 170 4.39 -13.14 -17.33
C LEU A 170 5.89 -12.90 -17.29
N THR A 171 6.32 -11.77 -17.83
CA THR A 171 7.65 -11.25 -17.57
C THR A 171 7.54 -10.24 -16.44
N VAL A 172 8.15 -10.56 -15.30
CA VAL A 172 7.98 -9.81 -14.05
C VAL A 172 9.33 -9.40 -13.47
N THR A 173 9.42 -8.21 -12.89
CA THR A 173 10.61 -7.83 -12.11
C THR A 173 10.67 -8.63 -10.80
N PRO A 174 11.85 -9.10 -10.38
CA PRO A 174 11.96 -10.04 -9.27
C PRO A 174 11.57 -9.46 -7.91
N ASN A 175 11.86 -8.18 -7.65
CA ASN A 175 11.62 -7.58 -6.34
C ASN A 175 10.28 -6.84 -6.26
N LEU A 176 10.03 -5.85 -7.13
CA LEU A 176 8.78 -5.08 -7.12
C LEU A 176 7.59 -5.87 -7.68
N LYS A 177 7.82 -7.05 -8.28
CA LYS A 177 6.79 -7.86 -8.94
C LYS A 177 6.02 -7.09 -10.00
N HIS A 178 6.69 -6.15 -10.67
CA HIS A 178 6.10 -5.37 -11.75
C HIS A 178 5.96 -6.22 -13.01
N VAL A 179 4.75 -6.34 -13.53
CA VAL A 179 4.47 -7.10 -14.75
C VAL A 179 4.80 -6.25 -15.98
N MET A 180 5.90 -6.58 -16.65
CA MET A 180 6.40 -5.89 -17.84
C MET A 180 5.61 -6.30 -19.09
N SER A 181 5.36 -7.60 -19.24
CA SER A 181 4.59 -8.17 -20.35
C SER A 181 3.73 -9.34 -19.90
N VAL A 182 2.63 -9.53 -20.62
CA VAL A 182 1.66 -10.61 -20.43
C VAL A 182 1.49 -11.30 -21.78
N GLY A 183 1.93 -12.55 -21.86
CA GLY A 183 1.70 -13.44 -23.00
C GLY A 183 0.62 -14.44 -22.67
N VAL A 184 -0.40 -14.56 -23.51
CA VAL A 184 -1.45 -15.57 -23.35
C VAL A 184 -1.12 -16.75 -24.25
N MET A 185 -0.94 -17.93 -23.65
CA MET A 185 -0.67 -19.19 -24.34
C MET A 185 -2.01 -19.92 -24.55
N GLY A 186 -2.61 -19.76 -25.73
CA GLY A 186 -3.86 -20.41 -26.10
C GLY A 186 -4.82 -19.50 -26.87
N GLN A 187 -5.99 -20.04 -27.25
CA GLN A 187 -7.01 -19.28 -27.95
C GLN A 187 -7.65 -18.23 -27.03
N ARG A 188 -7.63 -16.96 -27.45
CA ARG A 188 -8.30 -15.84 -26.76
C ARG A 188 -9.81 -15.90 -27.04
N MET A 189 -10.51 -16.82 -26.39
CA MET A 189 -11.90 -17.10 -26.80
C MET A 189 -12.92 -16.08 -26.31
N VAL A 190 -12.66 -15.31 -25.24
CA VAL A 190 -13.65 -14.38 -24.68
C VAL A 190 -13.01 -13.13 -24.09
N GLY A 191 -13.44 -11.96 -24.56
CA GLY A 191 -13.12 -10.66 -23.97
C GLY A 191 -13.70 -10.58 -22.56
N ARG A 192 -12.87 -10.22 -21.58
CA ARG A 192 -13.29 -10.13 -20.19
C ARG A 192 -14.24 -8.95 -20.00
N VAL A 193 -15.49 -9.23 -19.60
CA VAL A 193 -16.41 -8.19 -19.13
C VAL A 193 -15.91 -7.72 -17.77
N GLU A 194 -15.42 -6.49 -17.69
CA GLU A 194 -15.03 -5.91 -16.41
C GLU A 194 -16.30 -5.63 -15.60
N PRO A 195 -16.46 -6.19 -14.39
CA PRO A 195 -17.55 -5.79 -13.52
C PRO A 195 -17.41 -4.29 -13.21
N PRO A 196 -18.50 -3.51 -13.22
CA PRO A 196 -18.44 -2.08 -12.93
C PRO A 196 -17.86 -1.88 -11.53
N VAL A 197 -16.71 -1.20 -11.45
CA VAL A 197 -16.06 -0.93 -10.18
C VAL A 197 -16.88 0.13 -9.44
N PRO A 198 -17.41 -0.18 -8.24
CA PRO A 198 -18.16 0.81 -7.47
C PRO A 198 -17.29 2.05 -7.20
N PRO A 199 -17.82 3.27 -7.33
CA PRO A 199 -17.06 4.49 -7.06
C PRO A 199 -16.50 4.54 -5.64
N VAL A 200 -17.16 3.86 -4.69
CA VAL A 200 -16.71 3.69 -3.29
C VAL A 200 -15.35 2.98 -3.20
N MET A 201 -15.09 1.96 -4.03
CA MET A 201 -13.79 1.27 -4.04
C MET A 201 -12.66 2.19 -4.51
N ARG A 202 -12.92 3.08 -5.50
CA ARG A 202 -11.92 4.07 -5.95
C ARG A 202 -11.57 5.05 -4.84
N ARG A 203 -12.56 5.51 -4.09
CA ARG A 203 -12.34 6.40 -2.94
C ARG A 203 -11.58 5.68 -1.82
N LEU A 204 -11.89 4.41 -1.54
CA LEU A 204 -11.21 3.63 -0.50
C LEU A 204 -9.71 3.43 -0.80
N GLN A 205 -9.35 3.30 -2.09
CA GLN A 205 -7.96 3.19 -2.53
C GLN A 205 -7.14 4.48 -2.32
N LEU A 206 -7.80 5.64 -2.19
CA LEU A 206 -7.11 6.93 -1.97
C LEU A 206 -6.77 7.17 -0.50
N LEU A 207 -7.52 6.58 0.42
CA LEU A 207 -7.37 6.84 1.87
C LEU A 207 -5.95 6.54 2.38
N PRO A 208 -5.27 5.44 2.01
CA PRO A 208 -3.90 5.17 2.45
C PRO A 208 -2.87 6.23 2.04
N VAL A 209 -3.17 7.08 1.05
CA VAL A 209 -2.32 8.19 0.61
C VAL A 209 -2.78 9.53 1.21
N LEU A 210 -4.09 9.76 1.22
CA LEU A 210 -4.66 11.01 1.72
C LEU A 210 -4.55 11.15 3.24
N THR A 211 -4.71 10.07 4.00
CA THR A 211 -4.67 10.14 5.47
C THR A 211 -3.30 10.57 6.00
N PRO A 212 -2.16 9.98 5.57
CA PRO A 212 -0.84 10.46 6.00
C PRO A 212 -0.54 11.89 5.57
N LEU A 213 -0.99 12.28 4.37
CA LEU A 213 -0.79 13.63 3.85
C LEU A 213 -1.59 14.66 4.66
N ALA A 214 -2.88 14.38 4.92
CA ALA A 214 -3.73 15.22 5.75
C ALA A 214 -3.21 15.31 7.19
N LEU A 215 -2.68 14.21 7.75
CA LEU A 215 -2.09 14.19 9.08
C LEU A 215 -0.82 15.06 9.14
N ALA A 216 0.06 14.94 8.16
CA ALA A 216 1.24 15.78 8.04
C ALA A 216 0.89 17.27 7.93
N LEU A 217 -0.09 17.63 7.08
CA LEU A 217 -0.56 19.01 6.94
C LEU A 217 -1.22 19.53 8.21
N ALA A 218 -2.05 18.72 8.88
CA ALA A 218 -2.73 19.13 10.11
C ALA A 218 -1.75 19.35 11.26
N ALA A 219 -0.69 18.53 11.36
CA ALA A 219 0.36 18.71 12.33
C ALA A 219 1.15 20.01 12.07
N ILE A 220 1.56 20.25 10.82
CA ILE A 220 2.30 21.47 10.45
C ILE A 220 1.44 22.71 10.65
N LEU A 221 0.22 22.74 10.10
CA LEU A 221 -0.67 23.90 10.21
C LEU A 221 -1.11 24.16 11.65
N GLY A 222 -1.34 23.11 12.45
CA GLY A 222 -1.70 23.26 13.85
C GLY A 222 -0.58 23.89 14.67
N ASP A 223 0.66 23.49 14.42
CA ASP A 223 1.84 24.02 15.12
C ASP A 223 2.20 25.42 14.61
N ASP A 224 2.28 25.62 13.30
CA ASP A 224 2.65 26.90 12.66
C ASP A 224 1.61 28.01 12.94
N VAL A 225 0.31 27.69 12.99
CA VAL A 225 -0.74 28.68 13.32
C VAL A 225 -0.66 29.09 14.78
N VAL A 226 -0.38 28.15 15.69
CA VAL A 226 -0.20 28.50 17.11
C VAL A 226 1.09 29.28 17.30
N ALA A 227 2.18 28.93 16.62
CA ALA A 227 3.45 29.65 16.66
C ALA A 227 3.33 31.15 16.27
N LEU A 228 2.30 31.52 15.50
CA LEU A 228 2.03 32.92 15.11
C LEU A 228 1.17 33.68 16.13
N LEU A 229 0.65 33.03 17.18
CA LEU A 229 -0.14 33.67 18.22
C LEU A 229 0.78 34.28 19.30
N PRO A 230 0.56 35.54 19.71
CA PRO A 230 1.34 36.15 20.78
C PRO A 230 0.86 35.61 22.14
N ILE A 231 1.41 34.49 22.60
CA ILE A 231 1.08 33.88 23.89
C ILE A 231 2.35 33.83 24.75
N GLU A 232 2.30 34.51 25.90
CA GLU A 232 3.30 34.40 26.95
C GLU A 232 2.73 33.60 28.14
N PRO A 233 3.54 32.79 28.85
CA PRO A 233 4.97 32.52 28.66
C PRO A 233 5.26 31.46 27.58
N SER A 234 6.47 31.51 27.01
CA SER A 234 6.91 30.65 25.88
C SER A 234 6.84 29.13 26.15
N ALA A 235 7.01 28.70 27.40
CA ALA A 235 6.84 27.28 27.76
C ALA A 235 5.39 26.82 27.65
N LEU A 236 4.43 27.66 28.04
CA LEU A 236 3.01 27.37 27.86
C LEU A 236 2.61 27.46 26.38
N HIS A 237 3.22 28.39 25.65
CA HIS A 237 3.03 28.50 24.21
C HIS A 237 3.40 27.22 23.46
N ALA A 238 4.60 26.69 23.71
CA ALA A 238 5.08 25.46 23.09
C ALA A 238 4.19 24.24 23.43
N VAL A 239 3.72 24.14 24.69
CA VAL A 239 2.79 23.08 25.10
C VAL A 239 1.46 23.20 24.36
N LEU A 240 0.92 24.42 24.20
CA LEU A 240 -0.31 24.66 23.46
C LEU A 240 -0.16 24.36 21.97
N ALA A 241 0.98 24.68 21.37
CA ALA A 241 1.28 24.41 19.97
C ALA A 241 1.32 22.90 19.70
N VAL A 242 2.05 22.15 20.54
CA VAL A 242 2.07 20.67 20.47
C VAL A 242 0.68 20.08 20.72
N LEU A 243 -0.08 20.59 21.70
CA LEU A 243 -1.44 20.11 21.97
C LEU A 243 -2.41 20.39 20.82
N ALA A 244 -2.32 21.56 20.19
CA ALA A 244 -3.15 21.90 19.03
C ALA A 244 -2.81 21.02 17.82
N GLY A 245 -1.52 20.86 17.50
CA GLY A 245 -1.06 20.00 16.41
C GLY A 245 -1.44 18.53 16.64
N THR A 246 -1.28 18.02 17.86
CA THR A 246 -1.68 16.65 18.21
C THR A 246 -3.20 16.45 18.20
N ALA A 247 -3.98 17.42 18.70
CA ALA A 247 -5.44 17.38 18.66
C ALA A 247 -5.97 17.38 17.22
N LEU A 248 -5.44 18.24 16.35
CA LEU A 248 -5.80 18.27 14.93
C LEU A 248 -5.39 16.97 14.22
N GLY A 249 -4.19 16.45 14.47
CA GLY A 249 -3.75 15.16 13.95
C GLY A 249 -4.66 14.01 14.40
N ALA A 250 -5.05 13.99 15.67
CA ALA A 250 -5.97 12.99 16.22
C ALA A 250 -7.38 13.11 15.62
N ALA A 251 -7.87 14.32 15.40
CA ALA A 251 -9.15 14.57 14.74
C ALA A 251 -9.13 14.07 13.28
N VAL A 252 -8.08 14.37 12.52
CA VAL A 252 -7.92 13.89 11.14
C VAL A 252 -7.85 12.37 11.09
N TYR A 253 -7.09 11.75 11.99
CA TYR A 253 -7.02 10.30 12.11
C TYR A 253 -8.39 9.69 12.45
N GLY A 254 -9.10 10.26 13.43
CA GLY A 254 -10.42 9.81 13.85
C GLY A 254 -11.47 9.90 12.74
N VAL A 255 -11.55 11.05 12.05
CA VAL A 255 -12.45 11.25 10.91
C VAL A 255 -12.13 10.27 9.78
N SER A 256 -10.84 10.11 9.46
CA SER A 256 -10.41 9.14 8.45
C SER A 256 -10.78 7.71 8.81
N PHE A 257 -10.66 7.32 10.09
CA PHE A 257 -11.01 5.99 10.56
C PHE A 257 -12.51 5.72 10.45
N LEU A 258 -13.35 6.68 10.85
CA LEU A 258 -14.80 6.58 10.73
C LEU A 258 -15.26 6.49 9.27
N LEU A 259 -14.65 7.30 8.39
CA LEU A 259 -14.91 7.24 6.95
C LEU A 259 -14.52 5.88 6.36
N GLN A 260 -13.34 5.37 6.71
CA GLN A 260 -12.90 4.03 6.29
C GLN A 260 -13.89 2.95 6.72
N ARG A 261 -14.35 3.00 7.97
CA ARG A 261 -15.32 2.05 8.51
C ARG A 261 -16.64 2.09 7.73
N ARG A 262 -17.21 3.29 7.56
CA ARG A 262 -18.47 3.49 6.81
C ARG A 262 -18.37 2.98 5.37
N MET A 263 -17.27 3.30 4.68
CA MET A 263 -17.07 2.86 3.30
C MET A 263 -16.86 1.35 3.18
N MET A 264 -16.25 0.71 4.18
CA MET A 264 -16.14 -0.76 4.22
C MET A 264 -17.50 -1.43 4.42
N GLU A 265 -18.37 -0.84 5.25
CA GLU A 265 -19.75 -1.31 5.41
C GLU A 265 -20.53 -1.19 4.09
N GLU A 266 -20.40 -0.06 3.37
CA GLU A 266 -20.99 0.13 2.04
C GLU A 266 -20.48 -0.90 1.01
N VAL A 267 -19.18 -1.22 1.01
CA VAL A 267 -18.61 -2.22 0.12
C VAL A 267 -19.11 -3.63 0.47
N GLN A 268 -19.20 -3.98 1.76
CA GLN A 268 -19.70 -5.29 2.20
C GLN A 268 -21.18 -5.48 1.84
N ALA A 269 -21.98 -4.42 1.85
CA ALA A 269 -23.38 -4.47 1.43
C ALA A 269 -23.56 -4.74 -0.07
N LEU A 270 -22.55 -4.40 -0.89
CA LEU A 270 -22.57 -4.62 -2.35
C LEU A 270 -22.08 -6.03 -2.75
N VAL A 271 -21.51 -6.81 -1.82
CA VAL A 271 -21.10 -8.19 -2.10
C VAL A 271 -22.35 -9.08 -2.04
N PRO A 272 -22.65 -9.87 -3.08
CA PRO A 272 -23.78 -10.80 -3.03
C PRO A 272 -23.57 -11.78 -1.88
N LYS A 273 -24.53 -11.84 -0.96
CA LYS A 273 -24.57 -12.85 0.10
C LYS A 273 -24.82 -14.20 -0.57
N THR A 274 -23.79 -15.04 -0.62
CA THR A 274 -23.87 -16.45 -1.04
C THR A 274 -24.36 -17.31 0.11
#